data_AF-A0A2T0XV32-F1
#
_entry.id   AF-A0A2T0XV32-F1
#
_cell.length_a   1.000
_cell.length_b   1.000
_cell.length_c   1.000
_cell.angle_alpha   90.00
_cell.angle_beta   90.00
_cell.angle_gamma   90.00
#
_symmetry.space_group_name_H-M   'P 1'
#
loop_
_entity.id
_entity.type
_entity.pdbx_description
1 polymer ?
#
loop_
_entity_poly.entity_id
_entity_poly.type
_entity_poly.pdbx_seq_one_letter_code
_entity_poly.pdbx_strand_id
1 'polypeptide(L)' 'WEHAFYLDYLNVKADYVKAFWNIANWRDVAARLDRARTQTTALILPA' A
#
# COMPACT_ATOMS: atom_id res chain seq x y z
N TRP A 1 -9.64 -2.93 6.71
CA TRP A 1 -10.58 -3.70 7.53
C TRP A 1 -10.70 -3.03 8.89
N GLU A 2 -11.87 -3.08 9.54
CA GLU A 2 -12.09 -2.41 10.84
C GLU A 2 -11.11 -2.89 11.91
N HIS A 3 -10.81 -4.19 11.94
CA HIS A 3 -9.83 -4.77 12.86
C HIS A 3 -8.39 -4.20 12.75
N ALA A 4 -8.10 -3.36 11.74
CA ALA A 4 -6.78 -2.76 11.55
C ALA A 4 -6.63 -1.44 12.31
N PHE A 5 -7.73 -0.84 12.77
CA PHE A 5 -7.71 0.48 13.41
C PHE A 5 -8.68 0.65 14.58
N TYR A 6 -9.62 -0.28 14.78
CA TYR A 6 -10.73 -0.07 15.71
C TYR A 6 -10.30 0.10 17.18
N LEU A 7 -9.22 -0.54 17.63
CA LEU A 7 -8.79 -0.41 19.04
C LEU A 7 -8.29 1.01 19.36
N ASP A 8 -7.62 1.67 18.41
CA ASP A 8 -7.03 2.99 18.60
C ASP A 8 -7.95 4.13 18.12
N TYR A 9 -8.78 3.88 17.09
CA TYR A 9 -9.58 4.90 16.40
C TYR A 9 -11.09 4.62 16.41
N LEU A 10 -11.53 3.49 16.96
CA LEU A 10 -12.95 3.08 17.00
C LEU A 10 -13.62 3.21 15.62
N ASN A 11 -14.70 3.98 15.52
CA ASN A 11 -15.44 4.23 14.29
C ASN A 11 -14.85 5.39 13.44
N VAL A 12 -13.81 6.07 13.91
CA VAL A 12 -13.23 7.26 13.24
C VAL A 12 -12.15 6.83 12.23
N LYS A 13 -12.58 6.14 11.17
CA LYS A 13 -11.71 5.64 10.09
C LYS A 13 -10.88 6.75 9.42
N ALA A 14 -11.41 7.98 9.36
CA ALA A 14 -10.74 9.09 8.70
C ALA A 14 -9.39 9.46 9.37
N ASP A 15 -9.35 9.46 10.70
CA ASP A 15 -8.15 9.82 11.46
C ASP A 15 -7.06 8.75 11.34
N TYR A 16 -7.46 7.47 11.33
CA TYR A 16 -6.55 6.37 11.02
C TYR A 16 -5.92 6.53 9.64
N VAL A 17 -6.72 6.81 8.59
CA VAL A 17 -6.20 6.98 7.23
C VAL A 17 -5.28 8.19 7.12
N LYS A 18 -5.59 9.27 7.84
CA LYS A 18 -4.71 10.46 7.91
C LYS A 18 -3.36 10.12 8.54
N ALA A 19 -3.35 9.37 9.64
CA ALA A 19 -2.14 8.96 10.33
C ALA A 19 -1.33 7.92 9.52
N PHE A 20 -2.00 7.02 8.82
CA PHE A 20 -1.39 5.98 7.99
C PHE A 20 -0.38 6.54 6.96
N TRP A 21 -0.67 7.69 6.35
CA TRP A 21 0.23 8.30 5.38
C TRP A 21 1.55 8.80 5.97
N ASN A 22 1.61 9.05 7.28
CA ASN A 22 2.84 9.45 7.96
C ASN A 22 3.82 8.29 8.16
N ILE A 23 3.33 7.04 8.13
CA ILE A 23 4.14 5.83 8.36
C ILE A 23 4.37 5.00 7.09
N ALA A 24 3.83 5.45 5.95
CA ALA A 24 3.97 4.74 4.69
C ALA A 24 5.45 4.68 4.25
N ASN A 25 5.96 3.47 4.00
CA ASN A 25 7.32 3.28 3.50
C ASN A 25 7.39 3.47 1.98
N TRP A 26 7.60 4.73 1.57
CA TRP A 26 7.67 5.10 0.16
C TRP A 26 8.85 4.49 -0.61
N ARG A 27 9.94 4.15 0.08
CA ARG A 27 11.09 3.47 -0.53
C ARG A 27 10.71 2.07 -1.01
N ASP A 28 9.95 1.32 -0.21
CA ASP A 28 9.44 0.00 -0.62
C ASP A 28 8.44 0.11 -1.78
N VAL A 29 7.56 1.11 -1.75
CA VAL A 29 6.61 1.39 -2.84
C VAL A 29 7.35 1.64 -4.15
N ALA A 30 8.38 2.49 -4.14
CA ALA A 30 9.19 2.77 -5.33
C ALA A 30 9.91 1.52 -5.85
N ALA A 31 10.49 0.71 -4.96
CA ALA A 31 11.16 -0.54 -5.34
C ALA A 31 10.19 -1.56 -5.97
N ARG A 32 8.96 -1.66 -5.46
CA ARG A 32 7.92 -2.53 -6.04
C ARG A 32 7.47 -2.04 -7.42
N LEU A 33 7.35 -0.72 -7.59
CA LEU A 33 7.01 -0.14 -8.89
C LEU A 33 8.10 -0.41 -9.93
N ASP A 34 9.37 -0.21 -9.58
CA ASP A 34 10.50 -0.49 -10.48
C ASP A 34 10.53 -1.97 -10.90
N ARG A 35 10.33 -2.89 -9.94
CA ARG A 35 10.21 -4.32 -10.22
C ARG A 35 9.05 -4.64 -11.16
N ALA A 36 7.88 -4.04 -10.96
CA ALA A 36 6.73 -4.24 -11.83
C ALA A 36 7.02 -3.75 -13.27
N ARG A 37 7.69 -2.61 -13.42
CA ARG A 37 8.04 -2.08 -14.75
C ARG A 37 9.03 -2.95 -15.52
N THR A 38 9.96 -3.59 -14.80
CA THR A 38 11.03 -4.39 -15.42
C THR A 38 10.62 -5.85 -15.65
N GLN A 39 9.83 -6.45 -14.75
CA GLN A 39 9.52 -7.88 -14.78
C GLN A 39 8.16 -8.22 -15.40
N THR A 40 7.22 -7.27 -15.46
CA THR A 40 5.83 -7.59 -15.85
C THR A 40 5.61 -7.58 -17.37
N THR A 41 6.47 -6.95 -18.18
CA THR A 41 6.33 -6.91 -19.66
C THR A 41 6.23 -8.30 -20.30
N ALA A 42 6.91 -9.31 -19.74
CA ALA A 42 6.86 -10.69 -20.24
C ALA A 42 5.69 -11.52 -19.68
N LEU A 43 4.95 -11.03 -18.68
CA LEU A 43 3.83 -11.74 -18.06
C LEU A 43 2.48 -11.46 -18.75
N ILE A 44 2.40 -10.41 -19.57
CA ILE A 44 1.14 -9.92 -20.16
C ILE A 44 1.01 -10.27 -21.65
N LEU A 45 2.06 -10.80 -22.28
CA LEU A 45 2.02 -11.25 -23.67
C LEU A 45 2.06 -12.80 -23.69
N PRO A 46 1.17 -13.47 -24.43
CA PRO A 46 1.30 -14.91 -24.65
C PRO A 46 2.55 -15.20 -25.48
N ALA A 47 3.16 -16.35 -25.21
CA ALA A 47 4.38 -16.85 -25.86
C ALA A 47 4.24 -16.98 -27.39
#